data_AF-A0A2V8W4L5-F1
#
_entry.id   AF-A0A2V8W4L5-F1
#
_cell.length_a   1.000
_cell.length_b   1.000
_cell.length_c   1.000
_cell.angle_alpha   90.00
_cell.angle_beta   90.00
_cell.angle_gamma   90.00
#
_symmetry.space_group_name_H-M   'P 1'
#
loop_
_entity.id
_entity.type
_entity.pdbx_description
1 polymer ?
#
loop_
_entity_poly.entity_id
_entity_poly.type
_entity_poly.pdbx_seq_one_letter_code
_entity_poly.pdbx_strand_id
1 'polypeptide(L)'
;MDNKQIARILQDTAQLLEIDGAIIGRYRSYEKAAELIDSLPDSIEQLVKEPEKLKELPGIGDRMVEHLEEIVKTGDYALRKKLLKKYPATILDLLQLQSLGPKKVAFLWSNFKAGTVGDVEKLAKEGKLRDLPGFGEKSEQNILKAVEVFKKSTGRFHLDKAEAAALAIAAHIKAAGKAADSVTPAGSLRRGKETVGDLDLLVTLADGHTSQKHVDALAKHILTFPGIDQTLAHGENKVSFTLQDGLQVDVRLLEKENFGAALLYFTGSKEHNVALRGRANDMGLTLNEYALATLKGEKRVAGRTEEEIYSKLKLDFIPPELRENTGEIAAAENHILPHLVTLKDMKGDLQMHSTASDGKNSIEEMAEAAKELGHQYIAITDHSKAVTVANGLDEKRMAAHIKKIHAANEKGLGIRVLAGAEVDILKDGSLDYSDEILAQLVVVVCSIHSYFNVDRAAMTERMLAAIENPYTQIIAHPTGRLLLRRDPIDYDMEKVLEACAKHGVAMECNSYPDRLDLKDVYLRMCKERGVKVAISTDSHNTGNLAFIRYGVTMARRGWLEKKNVINTLPANEFLAALRAKPGAVRSGAQKKRAAKGD
;
A
#
# COMPACT_ATOMS: atom_id res chain seq x y z
N MET A 1 12.63 3.63 22.47
CA MET A 1 12.22 4.31 21.21
C MET A 1 12.55 3.34 20.09
N ASP A 2 11.63 3.11 19.15
CA ASP A 2 11.89 2.13 18.08
C ASP A 2 12.74 2.72 16.93
N ASN A 3 13.30 1.85 16.09
CA ASN A 3 14.13 2.26 14.96
C ASN A 3 13.38 3.15 13.96
N LYS A 4 12.09 2.94 13.76
CA LYS A 4 11.27 3.70 12.81
C LYS A 4 11.09 5.14 13.26
N GLN A 5 10.89 5.35 14.57
CA GLN A 5 10.83 6.68 15.20
C GLN A 5 12.16 7.42 15.01
N ILE A 6 13.29 6.73 15.22
CA ILE A 6 14.63 7.31 15.04
C ILE A 6 14.88 7.65 13.57
N ALA A 7 14.56 6.74 12.65
CA ALA A 7 14.66 6.98 11.22
C ALA A 7 13.83 8.19 10.78
N ARG A 8 12.61 8.34 11.32
CA ARG A 8 11.75 9.49 11.03
C ARG A 8 12.36 10.80 11.48
N ILE A 9 12.94 10.85 12.68
CA ILE A 9 13.63 12.04 13.21
C ILE A 9 14.78 12.46 12.29
N LEU A 10 15.56 11.50 11.80
CA LEU A 10 16.67 11.76 10.86
C LEU A 10 16.17 12.20 9.49
N GLN A 11 15.09 11.60 8.98
CA GLN A 11 14.47 11.96 7.71
C GLN A 11 13.89 13.38 7.73
N ASP A 12 13.17 13.74 8.79
CA ASP A 12 12.69 15.11 9.01
C ASP A 12 13.88 16.08 9.04
N THR A 13 14.99 15.70 9.65
CA THR A 13 16.18 16.55 9.73
C THR A 13 16.87 16.71 8.38
N ALA A 14 16.94 15.66 7.56
CA ALA A 14 17.41 15.76 6.19
C ALA A 14 16.59 16.80 5.40
N GLN A 15 15.26 16.70 5.48
CA GLN A 15 14.33 17.61 4.83
C GLN A 15 14.50 19.06 5.30
N LEU A 16 14.61 19.27 6.62
CA LEU A 16 14.87 20.59 7.19
C LEU A 16 16.23 21.15 6.75
N LEU A 17 17.27 20.31 6.68
CA LEU A 17 18.60 20.71 6.19
C LEU A 17 18.55 21.12 4.71
N GLU A 18 17.81 20.41 3.88
CA GLU A 18 17.65 20.77 2.48
C GLU A 18 16.88 22.09 2.32
N ILE A 19 15.80 22.30 3.08
CA ILE A 19 15.08 23.58 3.16
C ILE A 19 16.04 24.70 3.62
N ASP A 20 16.95 24.39 4.56
CA ASP A 20 17.96 25.32 5.06
C ASP A 20 19.05 25.68 4.05
N GLY A 21 19.09 25.01 2.89
CA GLY A 21 20.11 25.21 1.87
C GLY A 21 21.43 24.51 2.18
N ALA A 22 21.41 23.44 2.99
CA ALA A 22 22.60 22.63 3.24
C ALA A 22 23.12 21.99 1.94
N ILE A 23 24.43 21.78 1.86
CA ILE A 23 25.07 21.10 0.73
C ILE A 23 24.53 19.68 0.55
N ILE A 24 24.48 19.21 -0.70
CA ILE A 24 23.88 17.93 -1.09
C ILE A 24 24.40 16.75 -0.26
N GLY A 25 25.72 16.66 -0.07
CA GLY A 25 26.32 15.58 0.72
C GLY A 25 25.85 15.54 2.17
N ARG A 26 25.46 16.68 2.74
CA ARG A 26 25.07 16.79 4.15
C ARG A 26 23.67 16.28 4.41
N TYR A 27 22.63 16.72 3.69
CA TYR A 27 21.30 16.17 3.95
C TYR A 27 21.20 14.71 3.48
N ARG A 28 21.87 14.33 2.38
CA ARG A 28 21.92 12.93 1.91
C ARG A 28 22.54 11.96 2.91
N SER A 29 23.48 12.40 3.76
CA SER A 29 24.00 11.52 4.80
C SER A 29 22.95 11.19 5.87
N TYR A 30 22.03 12.12 6.17
CA TYR A 30 20.91 11.86 7.08
C TYR A 30 19.84 10.99 6.43
N GLU A 31 19.51 11.21 5.15
CA GLU A 31 18.57 10.34 4.41
C GLU A 31 19.06 8.89 4.40
N LYS A 32 20.34 8.68 4.04
CA LYS A 32 20.93 7.34 4.03
C LYS A 32 20.94 6.70 5.42
N ALA A 33 21.22 7.46 6.46
CA ALA A 33 21.19 6.96 7.83
C ALA A 33 19.75 6.59 8.25
N ALA A 34 18.77 7.43 7.94
CA ALA A 34 17.36 7.16 8.21
C ALA A 34 16.90 5.87 7.52
N GLU A 35 17.20 5.73 6.23
CA GLU A 35 16.86 4.53 5.45
C GLU A 35 17.52 3.27 5.99
N LEU A 36 18.80 3.34 6.36
CA LEU A 36 19.52 2.21 6.94
C LEU A 36 18.88 1.77 8.26
N ILE A 37 18.61 2.72 9.15
CA ILE A 37 18.04 2.47 10.47
C ILE A 37 16.62 1.91 10.37
N ASP A 38 15.79 2.41 9.46
CA ASP A 38 14.42 1.91 9.25
C ASP A 38 14.41 0.43 8.85
N SER A 39 15.43 -0.01 8.10
CA SER A 39 15.60 -1.39 7.65
C SER A 39 16.39 -2.29 8.62
N LEU A 40 16.94 -1.73 9.69
CA LEU A 40 17.84 -2.46 10.59
C LEU A 40 17.03 -3.41 11.49
N PRO A 41 17.36 -4.71 11.54
CA PRO A 41 16.67 -5.66 12.42
C PRO A 41 17.05 -5.45 13.89
N ASP A 42 18.28 -5.02 14.15
CA ASP A 42 18.79 -4.79 15.50
C ASP A 42 18.31 -3.45 16.06
N SER A 43 17.97 -3.42 17.35
CA SER A 43 17.52 -2.21 18.01
C SER A 43 18.64 -1.17 18.15
N ILE A 44 18.45 0.03 17.60
CA ILE A 44 19.39 1.14 17.78
C ILE A 44 19.54 1.50 19.27
N GLU A 45 18.45 1.42 20.04
CA GLU A 45 18.48 1.64 21.50
C GLU A 45 19.44 0.69 22.23
N GLN A 46 19.69 -0.51 21.68
CA GLN A 46 20.70 -1.42 22.19
C GLN A 46 22.08 -1.11 21.61
N LEU A 47 22.17 -0.87 20.29
CA LEU A 47 23.43 -0.65 19.59
C LEU A 47 24.17 0.63 20.02
N VAL A 48 23.47 1.67 20.49
CA VAL A 48 24.12 2.87 21.05
C VAL A 48 24.96 2.59 22.29
N LYS A 49 24.80 1.44 22.94
CA LYS A 49 25.68 1.02 24.05
C LYS A 49 27.03 0.48 23.58
N GLU A 50 27.16 0.20 22.28
CA GLU A 50 28.36 -0.31 21.63
C GLU A 50 28.72 0.59 20.42
N PRO A 51 29.22 1.82 20.65
CA PRO A 51 29.43 2.84 19.60
C PRO A 51 30.27 2.37 18.41
N GLU A 52 31.22 1.48 18.65
CA GLU A 52 32.09 0.93 17.60
C GLU A 52 31.30 0.07 16.60
N LYS A 53 30.29 -0.70 17.04
CA LYS A 53 29.39 -1.44 16.15
C LYS A 53 28.53 -0.53 15.28
N LEU A 54 28.13 0.63 15.81
CA LEU A 54 27.40 1.61 15.01
C LEU A 54 28.26 2.22 13.91
N LYS A 55 29.57 2.40 14.13
CA LYS A 55 30.49 2.95 13.13
C LYS A 55 30.82 1.96 12.01
N GLU A 56 30.67 0.66 12.27
CA GLU A 56 30.78 -0.37 11.23
C GLU A 56 29.63 -0.29 10.21
N LEU A 57 28.52 0.36 10.57
CA LEU A 57 27.39 0.52 9.68
C LEU A 57 27.70 1.52 8.54
N PRO A 58 27.39 1.16 7.28
CA PRO A 58 27.73 1.98 6.13
C PRO A 58 27.03 3.35 6.18
N GLY A 59 27.82 4.43 6.18
CA GLY A 59 27.30 5.80 6.21
C GLY A 59 27.05 6.37 7.61
N ILE A 60 27.34 5.61 8.67
CA ILE A 60 27.27 6.06 10.06
C ILE A 60 28.69 6.41 10.54
N GLY A 61 29.02 7.70 10.57
CA GLY A 61 30.27 8.20 11.16
C GLY A 61 30.09 8.66 12.61
N ASP A 62 31.18 9.06 13.27
CA ASP A 62 31.20 9.48 14.68
C ASP A 62 30.07 10.46 15.03
N ARG A 63 29.88 11.49 14.19
CA ARG A 63 28.85 12.50 14.41
C ARG A 63 27.43 11.94 14.35
N MET A 64 27.19 10.94 13.51
CA MET A 64 25.87 10.31 13.43
C MET A 64 25.62 9.46 14.67
N VAL A 65 26.65 8.76 15.18
CA VAL A 65 26.59 8.03 16.45
C VAL A 65 26.21 8.97 17.60
N GLU A 66 26.87 10.13 17.72
CA GLU A 66 26.53 11.14 18.74
C GLU A 66 25.06 11.59 18.65
N HIS A 67 24.55 11.81 17.44
CA HIS A 67 23.14 12.16 17.26
C HIS A 67 22.20 11.01 17.67
N LEU A 68 22.53 9.77 17.32
CA LEU A 68 21.71 8.60 17.69
C LEU A 68 21.66 8.40 19.20
N GLU A 69 22.79 8.56 19.89
CA GLU A 69 22.85 8.54 21.35
C GLU A 69 21.96 9.61 21.98
N GLU A 70 21.99 10.84 21.45
CA GLU A 70 21.15 11.94 21.93
C GLU A 70 19.66 11.67 21.69
N ILE A 71 19.29 11.13 20.52
CA ILE A 71 17.91 10.75 20.18
C ILE A 71 17.41 9.68 21.15
N VAL A 72 18.17 8.62 21.39
CA VAL A 72 17.75 7.54 22.31
C VAL A 72 17.59 8.08 23.74
N LYS A 73 18.46 8.99 24.17
CA LYS A 73 18.44 9.54 25.52
C LYS A 73 17.34 10.58 25.75
N THR A 74 17.09 11.46 24.78
CA THR A 74 16.24 12.64 24.98
C THR A 74 14.99 12.68 24.09
N GLY A 75 14.85 11.70 23.20
CA GLY A 75 13.78 11.60 22.20
C GLY A 75 13.95 12.49 20.98
N ASP A 76 15.01 13.31 20.93
CA ASP A 76 15.38 14.18 19.81
C ASP A 76 16.85 14.62 19.99
N TYR A 77 17.39 15.52 19.16
CA TYR A 77 18.79 15.94 19.22
C TYR A 77 19.01 17.41 18.85
N ALA A 78 20.16 17.96 19.25
CA ALA A 78 20.42 19.40 19.23
C ALA A 78 20.28 20.04 17.84
N LEU A 79 20.70 19.35 16.78
CA LEU A 79 20.62 19.88 15.41
C LEU A 79 19.16 20.03 14.94
N ARG A 80 18.32 19.01 15.13
CA ARG A 80 16.90 19.08 14.75
C ARG A 80 16.17 20.14 15.57
N LYS A 81 16.40 20.20 16.89
CA LYS A 81 15.87 21.26 17.76
C LYS A 81 16.27 22.66 17.27
N LYS A 82 17.50 22.85 16.78
CA LYS A 82 17.95 24.12 16.20
C LYS A 82 17.19 24.45 14.90
N LEU A 83 16.99 23.48 14.03
CA LEU A 83 16.24 23.67 12.78
C LEU A 83 14.76 23.96 13.05
N LEU A 84 14.14 23.27 14.01
CA LEU A 84 12.75 23.50 14.42
C LEU A 84 12.52 24.84 15.13
N LYS A 85 13.56 25.48 15.66
CA LYS A 85 13.48 26.88 16.11
C LYS A 85 13.48 27.86 14.94
N LYS A 86 14.07 27.49 13.79
CA LYS A 86 14.14 28.33 12.59
C LYS A 86 12.93 28.15 11.68
N TYR A 87 12.41 26.93 11.60
CA TYR A 87 11.26 26.55 10.79
C TYR A 87 10.21 25.85 11.66
N PRO A 88 8.92 26.22 11.55
CA PRO A 88 7.87 25.51 12.27
C PRO A 88 7.80 24.06 11.78
N ALA A 89 7.46 23.12 12.67
CA ALA A 89 7.35 21.70 12.31
C ALA A 89 6.36 21.47 11.15
N THR A 90 5.30 22.28 11.08
CA THR A 90 4.28 22.26 10.01
C THR A 90 4.84 22.52 8.61
N ILE A 91 6.07 23.04 8.49
CA ILE A 91 6.71 23.25 7.18
C ILE A 91 6.96 21.92 6.46
N LEU A 92 7.14 20.83 7.21
CA LEU A 92 7.35 19.49 6.65
C LEU A 92 6.09 18.95 5.96
N ASP A 93 4.91 19.40 6.39
CA ASP A 93 3.64 19.05 5.73
C ASP A 93 3.59 19.59 4.30
N LEU A 94 4.26 20.73 4.03
CA LEU A 94 4.34 21.29 2.69
C LEU A 94 5.08 20.37 1.71
N LEU A 95 5.99 19.53 2.19
CA LEU A 95 6.72 18.55 1.36
C LEU A 95 5.85 17.36 0.96
N GLN A 96 4.70 17.19 1.61
CA GLN A 96 3.72 16.17 1.25
C GLN A 96 2.86 16.62 0.05
N LEU A 97 2.77 17.93 -0.20
CA LEU A 97 2.04 18.47 -1.33
C LEU A 97 2.78 18.18 -2.64
N GLN A 98 2.13 17.48 -3.55
CA GLN A 98 2.66 17.24 -4.88
C GLN A 98 3.04 18.58 -5.54
N SER A 99 4.22 18.62 -6.18
CA SER A 99 4.83 19.81 -6.80
C SER A 99 5.58 20.77 -5.86
N LEU A 100 5.59 20.54 -4.54
CA LEU A 100 6.40 21.29 -3.58
C LEU A 100 7.57 20.43 -3.07
N GLY A 101 8.75 20.65 -3.66
CA GLY A 101 10.01 20.13 -3.13
C GLY A 101 10.66 21.10 -2.13
N PRO A 102 11.71 20.66 -1.41
CA PRO A 102 12.40 21.45 -0.39
C PRO A 102 12.83 22.84 -0.85
N LYS A 103 13.32 22.99 -2.09
CA LYS A 103 13.68 24.30 -2.67
C LYS A 103 12.47 25.23 -2.78
N LYS A 104 11.33 24.73 -3.29
CA LYS A 104 10.10 25.53 -3.41
C LYS A 104 9.56 25.92 -2.04
N VAL A 105 9.58 24.99 -1.09
CA VAL A 105 9.21 25.26 0.31
C VAL A 105 10.11 26.33 0.93
N ALA A 106 11.42 26.27 0.71
CA ALA A 106 12.36 27.30 1.15
C ALA A 106 12.03 28.68 0.57
N PHE A 107 11.67 28.75 -0.72
CA PHE A 107 11.23 30.00 -1.37
C PHE A 107 9.94 30.56 -0.75
N LEU A 108 8.96 29.71 -0.46
CA LEU A 108 7.72 30.12 0.20
C LEU A 108 7.98 30.67 1.61
N TRP A 109 8.87 30.02 2.36
CA TRP A 109 9.28 30.47 3.68
C TRP A 109 10.10 31.77 3.64
N SER A 110 11.02 31.92 2.68
CA SER A 110 11.87 33.10 2.59
C SER A 110 11.08 34.36 2.21
N ASN A 111 10.12 34.24 1.28
CA ASN A 111 9.36 35.37 0.74
C ASN A 111 8.12 35.70 1.57
N PHE A 112 7.39 34.68 2.05
CA PHE A 112 6.07 34.89 2.67
C PHE A 112 5.97 34.37 4.10
N LYS A 113 7.00 33.70 4.63
CA LYS A 113 6.93 32.98 5.93
C LYS A 113 5.77 31.98 5.99
N ALA A 114 5.37 31.44 4.84
CA ALA A 114 4.33 30.42 4.75
C ALA A 114 4.85 29.11 5.35
N GLY A 115 4.36 28.78 6.54
CA GLY A 115 4.81 27.62 7.32
C GLY A 115 3.77 26.50 7.38
N THR A 116 2.57 26.72 6.85
CA THR A 116 1.46 25.76 6.91
C THR A 116 0.80 25.58 5.54
N VAL A 117 0.12 24.46 5.36
CA VAL A 117 -0.68 24.18 4.15
C VAL A 117 -1.74 25.28 3.92
N GLY A 118 -2.32 25.82 4.99
CA GLY A 118 -3.29 26.92 4.92
C GLY A 118 -2.69 28.22 4.41
N ASP A 119 -1.46 28.56 4.82
CA ASP A 119 -0.75 29.75 4.31
C ASP A 119 -0.52 29.64 2.80
N VAL A 120 -0.05 28.47 2.34
CA VAL A 120 0.23 28.20 0.93
C VAL A 120 -1.05 28.25 0.09
N GLU A 121 -2.14 27.68 0.60
CA GLU A 121 -3.46 27.75 -0.05
C GLU A 121 -3.92 29.20 -0.23
N LYS A 122 -3.80 30.01 0.82
CA LYS A 122 -4.17 31.42 0.78
C LYS A 122 -3.37 32.18 -0.28
N LEU A 123 -2.05 32.02 -0.28
CA LEU A 123 -1.17 32.66 -1.27
C LEU A 123 -1.50 32.23 -2.70
N ALA A 124 -1.82 30.95 -2.90
CA ALA A 124 -2.19 30.42 -4.21
C ALA A 124 -3.55 30.97 -4.69
N LYS A 125 -4.56 31.06 -3.81
CA LYS A 125 -5.87 31.65 -4.14
C LYS A 125 -5.79 33.14 -4.43
N GLU A 126 -4.89 33.84 -3.75
CA GLU A 126 -4.61 35.26 -3.97
C GLU A 126 -3.78 35.52 -5.24
N GLY A 127 -3.34 34.48 -5.96
CA GLY A 127 -2.51 34.62 -7.16
C GLY A 127 -1.10 35.11 -6.87
N LYS A 128 -0.60 35.00 -5.63
CA LYS A 128 0.73 35.49 -5.24
C LYS A 128 1.85 34.52 -5.55
N LEU A 129 1.53 33.25 -5.84
CA LEU A 129 2.55 32.24 -6.12
C LEU A 129 3.04 32.34 -7.56
N ARG A 130 2.17 32.65 -8.52
CA ARG A 130 2.52 32.72 -9.95
C ARG A 130 3.68 33.69 -10.27
N ASP A 131 3.89 34.71 -9.43
CA ASP A 131 4.95 35.71 -9.60
C ASP A 131 6.32 35.23 -9.09
N LEU A 132 6.37 34.12 -8.34
CA LEU A 132 7.62 33.57 -7.85
C LEU A 132 8.36 32.78 -8.94
N PRO A 133 9.71 32.86 -8.99
CA PRO A 133 10.52 32.02 -9.86
C PRO A 133 10.21 30.53 -9.67
N GLY A 134 9.73 29.87 -10.73
CA GLY A 134 9.40 28.44 -10.73
C GLY A 134 7.98 28.08 -10.26
N PHE A 135 7.10 29.07 -10.02
CA PHE A 135 5.73 28.88 -9.51
C PHE A 135 4.60 29.37 -10.43
N GLY A 136 4.91 29.82 -11.66
CA GLY A 136 3.93 30.36 -12.63
C GLY A 136 2.59 29.61 -12.71
N GLU A 137 1.56 30.24 -13.26
CA GLU A 137 0.14 29.86 -13.12
C GLU A 137 -0.20 28.35 -13.07
N LYS A 138 0.37 27.53 -13.96
CA LYS A 138 0.17 26.07 -13.94
C LYS A 138 0.66 25.41 -12.64
N SER A 139 1.78 25.84 -12.09
CA SER A 139 2.29 25.35 -10.81
C SER A 139 1.39 25.79 -9.65
N GLU A 140 0.83 26.99 -9.68
CA GLU A 140 -0.12 27.48 -8.66
C GLU A 140 -1.41 26.64 -8.65
N GLN A 141 -1.98 26.36 -9.81
CA GLN A 141 -3.14 25.47 -9.95
C GLN A 141 -2.84 24.05 -9.44
N ASN A 142 -1.66 23.49 -9.76
CA ASN A 142 -1.24 22.19 -9.26
C ASN A 142 -1.11 22.18 -7.72
N ILE A 143 -0.60 23.27 -7.13
CA ILE A 143 -0.49 23.40 -5.67
C ILE A 143 -1.89 23.44 -5.04
N LEU A 144 -2.84 24.20 -5.58
CA LEU A 144 -4.22 24.23 -5.08
C LEU A 144 -4.87 22.84 -5.10
N LYS A 145 -4.68 22.08 -6.19
CA LYS A 145 -5.15 20.69 -6.28
C LYS A 145 -4.49 19.81 -5.21
N ALA A 146 -3.16 19.92 -5.02
CA ALA A 146 -2.45 19.17 -4.00
C ALA A 146 -2.92 19.48 -2.58
N VAL A 147 -3.25 20.74 -2.27
CA VAL A 147 -3.83 21.15 -0.99
C VAL A 147 -5.18 20.48 -0.75
N GLU A 148 -6.05 20.42 -1.77
CA GLU A 148 -7.35 19.77 -1.66
C GLU A 148 -7.20 18.28 -1.35
N VAL A 149 -6.25 17.60 -2.02
CA VAL A 149 -5.92 16.19 -1.76
C VAL A 149 -5.44 16.01 -0.32
N PHE A 150 -4.51 16.84 0.15
CA PHE A 150 -3.97 16.78 1.51
C PHE A 150 -5.05 16.96 2.59
N LYS A 151 -6.00 17.87 2.37
CA LYS A 151 -7.13 18.06 3.29
C LYS A 151 -8.05 16.85 3.33
N LYS A 152 -8.32 16.21 2.18
CA LYS A 152 -9.12 14.98 2.10
C LYS A 152 -8.42 13.77 2.72
N SER A 153 -7.08 13.75 2.71
CA SER A 153 -6.27 12.66 3.29
C SER A 153 -5.99 12.84 4.78
N THR A 154 -6.27 14.00 5.36
CA THR A 154 -6.09 14.25 6.80
C THR A 154 -6.98 13.30 7.61
N GLY A 155 -6.40 12.59 8.59
CA GLY A 155 -7.11 11.58 9.38
C GLY A 155 -7.29 10.23 8.67
N ARG A 156 -6.56 10.00 7.57
CA ARG A 156 -6.50 8.71 6.88
C ARG A 156 -5.08 8.17 6.92
N PHE A 157 -4.94 6.86 7.04
CA PHE A 157 -3.68 6.14 7.17
C PHE A 157 -3.58 5.06 6.10
N HIS A 158 -2.37 4.74 5.67
CA HIS A 158 -2.14 3.61 4.79
C HIS A 158 -2.53 2.30 5.50
N LEU A 159 -2.98 1.32 4.70
CA LEU A 159 -3.41 0.01 5.19
C LEU A 159 -2.33 -0.68 6.04
N ASP A 160 -1.07 -0.58 5.63
CA ASP A 160 0.06 -1.20 6.32
C ASP A 160 0.37 -0.58 7.68
N LYS A 161 0.23 0.74 7.80
CA LYS A 161 0.41 1.45 9.07
C LYS A 161 -0.68 1.09 10.06
N ALA A 162 -1.94 1.06 9.62
CA ALA A 162 -3.05 0.63 10.45
C ALA A 162 -2.94 -0.84 10.86
N GLU A 163 -2.51 -1.74 9.94
CA GLU A 163 -2.26 -3.14 10.26
C GLU A 163 -1.15 -3.30 11.31
N ALA A 164 -0.03 -2.59 11.16
CA ALA A 164 1.08 -2.63 12.11
C ALA A 164 0.65 -2.13 13.51
N ALA A 165 -0.10 -1.03 13.58
CA ALA A 165 -0.64 -0.52 14.83
C ALA A 165 -1.60 -1.53 15.48
N ALA A 166 -2.50 -2.13 14.70
CA ALA A 166 -3.42 -3.16 15.18
C ALA A 166 -2.70 -4.37 15.75
N LEU A 167 -1.66 -4.85 15.08
CA LEU A 167 -0.84 -5.97 15.55
C LEU A 167 -0.09 -5.63 16.84
N ALA A 168 0.51 -4.44 16.92
CA ALA A 168 1.23 -3.99 18.11
C ALA A 168 0.30 -3.85 19.34
N ILE A 169 -0.87 -3.24 19.15
CA ILE A 169 -1.87 -3.08 20.22
C ILE A 169 -2.45 -4.44 20.60
N ALA A 170 -2.76 -5.31 19.64
CA ALA A 170 -3.23 -6.67 19.92
C ALA A 170 -2.21 -7.49 20.73
N ALA A 171 -0.92 -7.36 20.42
CA ALA A 171 0.15 -7.99 21.19
C ALA A 171 0.21 -7.44 22.62
N HIS A 172 0.10 -6.11 22.80
CA HIS A 172 0.06 -5.47 24.12
C HIS A 172 -1.14 -5.94 24.96
N ILE A 173 -2.33 -6.04 24.36
CA ILE A 173 -3.54 -6.52 25.02
C ILE A 173 -3.38 -7.98 25.46
N LYS A 174 -2.82 -8.84 24.60
CA LYS A 174 -2.54 -10.25 24.94
C LYS A 174 -1.51 -10.39 26.06
N ALA A 175 -0.59 -9.43 26.22
CA ALA A 175 0.38 -9.42 27.31
C ALA A 175 -0.27 -9.17 28.69
N ALA A 176 -1.54 -8.73 28.75
CA ALA A 176 -2.31 -8.60 30.01
C ALA A 176 -2.66 -9.96 30.66
N GLY A 177 -2.33 -11.07 30.01
CA GLY A 177 -2.59 -12.42 30.49
C GLY A 177 -3.90 -13.01 29.95
N LYS A 178 -4.55 -13.87 30.73
CA LYS A 178 -5.70 -14.67 30.28
C LYS A 178 -7.02 -13.91 30.20
N ALA A 179 -7.04 -12.60 30.47
CA ALA A 179 -8.28 -11.81 30.47
C ALA A 179 -8.89 -11.64 29.07
N ALA A 180 -8.04 -11.55 28.05
CA ALA A 180 -8.45 -11.48 26.64
C ALA A 180 -8.27 -12.86 25.99
N ASP A 181 -9.37 -13.41 25.45
CA ASP A 181 -9.37 -14.65 24.67
C ASP A 181 -8.87 -14.39 23.24
N SER A 182 -9.33 -13.30 22.63
CA SER A 182 -8.91 -12.88 21.29
C SER A 182 -8.97 -11.37 21.13
N VAL A 183 -8.16 -10.86 20.19
CA VAL A 183 -8.19 -9.46 19.74
C VAL A 183 -8.30 -9.49 18.22
N THR A 184 -9.40 -8.97 17.70
CA THR A 184 -9.74 -9.04 16.27
C THR A 184 -9.90 -7.62 15.73
N PRO A 185 -9.08 -7.20 14.76
CA PRO A 185 -9.29 -5.95 14.05
C PRO A 185 -10.59 -6.00 13.25
N ALA A 186 -11.35 -4.91 13.28
CA ALA A 186 -12.61 -4.72 12.56
C ALA A 186 -12.50 -3.52 11.60
N GLY A 187 -13.61 -2.82 11.36
CA GLY A 187 -13.63 -1.58 10.59
C GLY A 187 -13.18 -1.73 9.15
N SER A 188 -12.72 -0.61 8.59
CA SER A 188 -12.17 -0.57 7.23
C SER A 188 -10.89 -1.38 7.06
N LEU A 189 -10.13 -1.59 8.14
CA LEU A 189 -8.93 -2.43 8.14
C LEU A 189 -9.29 -3.87 7.80
N ARG A 190 -10.30 -4.46 8.48
CA ARG A 190 -10.74 -5.83 8.21
C ARG A 190 -11.35 -6.00 6.81
N ARG A 191 -11.99 -4.96 6.28
CA ARG A 191 -12.46 -4.96 4.87
C ARG A 191 -11.33 -4.75 3.87
N GLY A 192 -10.11 -4.45 4.31
CA GLY A 192 -8.95 -4.27 3.45
C GLY A 192 -8.99 -2.99 2.61
N LYS A 193 -9.67 -1.93 3.07
CA LYS A 193 -9.68 -0.65 2.35
C LYS A 193 -8.24 -0.14 2.19
N GLU A 194 -7.96 0.43 1.01
CA GLU A 194 -6.65 0.97 0.65
C GLU A 194 -6.11 2.03 1.64
N THR A 195 -7.02 2.70 2.34
CA THR A 195 -6.71 3.59 3.45
C THR A 195 -7.68 3.32 4.61
N VAL A 196 -7.25 3.61 5.84
CA VAL A 196 -7.98 3.38 7.09
C VAL A 196 -8.17 4.73 7.80
N GLY A 197 -9.27 4.92 8.51
CA GLY A 197 -9.57 6.18 9.20
C GLY A 197 -9.15 6.05 10.65
N ASP A 198 -10.08 5.60 11.46
CA ASP A 198 -9.84 5.03 12.78
C ASP A 198 -9.59 3.51 12.69
N LEU A 199 -9.03 2.98 13.78
CA LEU A 199 -8.80 1.56 13.98
C LEU A 199 -9.78 1.00 15.02
N ASP A 200 -10.65 0.08 14.58
CA ASP A 200 -11.53 -0.67 15.46
C ASP A 200 -10.91 -2.00 15.89
N LEU A 201 -10.81 -2.25 17.20
CA LEU A 201 -10.37 -3.53 17.77
C LEU A 201 -11.44 -4.12 18.66
N LEU A 202 -11.79 -5.38 18.41
CA LEU A 202 -12.71 -6.15 19.25
C LEU A 202 -11.93 -7.12 20.12
N VAL A 203 -12.09 -6.98 21.43
CA VAL A 203 -11.47 -7.83 22.44
C VAL A 203 -12.54 -8.75 23.03
N THR A 204 -12.42 -10.05 22.74
CA THR A 204 -13.27 -11.05 23.35
C THR A 204 -12.72 -11.41 24.72
N LEU A 205 -13.54 -11.25 25.76
CA LEU A 205 -13.16 -11.59 27.13
C LEU A 205 -13.13 -13.11 27.33
N ALA A 206 -12.20 -13.59 28.14
CA ALA A 206 -12.13 -15.00 28.51
C ALA A 206 -13.20 -15.38 29.53
N ASP A 207 -13.49 -16.69 29.63
CA ASP A 207 -14.50 -17.20 30.56
C ASP A 207 -14.09 -16.89 32.01
N GLY A 208 -15.01 -16.36 32.80
CA GLY A 208 -14.73 -15.90 34.18
C GLY A 208 -14.11 -14.49 34.27
N HIS A 209 -13.81 -13.85 33.14
CA HIS A 209 -13.25 -12.49 33.07
C HIS A 209 -14.25 -11.41 32.61
N THR A 210 -15.55 -11.68 32.73
CA THR A 210 -16.64 -10.79 32.26
C THR A 210 -17.14 -9.79 33.30
N SER A 211 -16.72 -9.89 34.57
CA SER A 211 -17.13 -8.92 35.60
C SER A 211 -16.51 -7.54 35.35
N GLN A 212 -17.21 -6.47 35.75
CA GLN A 212 -16.75 -5.09 35.53
C GLN A 212 -15.33 -4.84 36.07
N LYS A 213 -14.97 -5.45 37.21
CA LYS A 213 -13.62 -5.36 37.78
C LYS A 213 -12.55 -5.89 36.81
N HIS A 214 -12.82 -6.98 36.10
CA HIS A 214 -11.88 -7.55 35.13
C HIS A 214 -11.81 -6.70 33.86
N VAL A 215 -12.95 -6.20 33.40
CA VAL A 215 -13.03 -5.28 32.25
C VAL A 215 -12.24 -4.01 32.52
N ASP A 216 -12.44 -3.37 33.69
CA ASP A 216 -11.71 -2.16 34.10
C ASP A 216 -10.19 -2.41 34.22
N ALA A 217 -9.79 -3.59 34.71
CA ALA A 217 -8.38 -3.96 34.82
C ALA A 217 -7.73 -4.08 33.43
N LEU A 218 -8.42 -4.71 32.48
CA LEU A 218 -7.94 -4.84 31.12
C LEU A 218 -7.95 -3.50 30.37
N ALA A 219 -8.98 -2.68 30.56
CA ALA A 219 -9.05 -1.32 30.03
C ALA A 219 -7.90 -0.43 30.52
N LYS A 220 -7.57 -0.51 31.83
CA LYS A 220 -6.38 0.18 32.38
C LYS A 220 -5.09 -0.31 31.74
N HIS A 221 -4.93 -1.61 31.52
CA HIS A 221 -3.75 -2.15 30.83
C HIS A 221 -3.67 -1.69 29.37
N ILE A 222 -4.78 -1.65 28.64
CA ILE A 222 -4.83 -1.10 27.27
C ILE A 222 -4.28 0.33 27.26
N LEU A 223 -4.70 1.16 28.22
CA LEU A 223 -4.29 2.56 28.34
C LEU A 223 -2.82 2.79 28.76
N THR A 224 -2.06 1.73 29.03
CA THR A 224 -0.60 1.83 29.27
C THR A 224 0.24 1.58 28.03
N PHE A 225 -0.38 1.40 26.85
CA PHE A 225 0.34 1.14 25.61
C PHE A 225 1.36 2.26 25.29
N PRO A 226 2.67 1.93 25.10
CA PRO A 226 3.73 2.89 24.84
C PRO A 226 3.61 3.42 23.40
N GLY A 227 2.76 4.42 23.21
CA GLY A 227 2.44 4.98 21.90
C GLY A 227 1.15 5.81 21.91
N ILE A 228 0.37 5.73 22.98
CA ILE A 228 -0.78 6.61 23.22
C ILE A 228 -0.28 8.05 23.42
N ASP A 229 -0.92 8.97 22.71
CA ASP A 229 -0.78 10.41 22.89
C ASP A 229 -1.87 10.94 23.83
N GLN A 230 -3.15 10.71 23.49
CA GLN A 230 -4.28 11.18 24.27
C GLN A 230 -5.35 10.11 24.45
N THR A 231 -5.82 9.93 25.69
CA THR A 231 -7.05 9.17 25.96
C THR A 231 -8.27 10.02 25.62
N LEU A 232 -9.14 9.51 24.75
CA LEU A 232 -10.37 10.20 24.33
C LEU A 232 -11.58 9.78 25.18
N ALA A 233 -11.69 8.48 25.47
CA ALA A 233 -12.80 7.94 26.25
C ALA A 233 -12.43 6.66 27.00
N HIS A 234 -13.04 6.47 28.16
CA HIS A 234 -13.00 5.24 28.95
C HIS A 234 -14.40 5.00 29.52
N GLY A 235 -15.13 4.05 28.94
CA GLY A 235 -16.47 3.64 29.37
C GLY A 235 -16.49 2.20 29.86
N GLU A 236 -17.68 1.69 30.21
CA GLU A 236 -17.86 0.36 30.83
C GLU A 236 -17.27 -0.79 30.01
N ASN A 237 -17.36 -0.72 28.67
CA ASN A 237 -16.90 -1.76 27.74
C ASN A 237 -16.14 -1.18 26.52
N LYS A 238 -15.66 0.07 26.65
CA LYS A 238 -15.02 0.82 25.57
C LYS A 238 -13.81 1.59 26.08
N VAL A 239 -12.73 1.57 25.29
CA VAL A 239 -11.61 2.50 25.42
C VAL A 239 -11.35 3.15 24.06
N SER A 240 -11.17 4.48 24.03
CA SER A 240 -10.73 5.22 22.84
C SER A 240 -9.52 6.07 23.16
N PHE A 241 -8.54 6.09 22.26
CA PHE A 241 -7.33 6.91 22.39
C PHE A 241 -6.77 7.27 21.00
N THR A 242 -5.90 8.26 20.96
CA THR A 242 -5.07 8.58 19.80
C THR A 242 -3.64 8.11 20.04
N LEU A 243 -2.99 7.66 18.96
CA LEU A 243 -1.55 7.40 18.95
C LEU A 243 -0.77 8.68 18.63
N GLN A 244 0.55 8.65 18.86
CA GLN A 244 1.46 9.76 18.57
C GLN A 244 1.48 10.21 17.10
N ASP A 245 1.10 9.33 16.17
CA ASP A 245 0.97 9.64 14.74
C ASP A 245 -0.43 10.18 14.37
N GLY A 246 -1.31 10.35 15.35
CA GLY A 246 -2.68 10.84 15.19
C GLY A 246 -3.73 9.77 14.86
N LEU A 247 -3.35 8.49 14.75
CA LEU A 247 -4.31 7.41 14.50
C LEU A 247 -5.21 7.22 15.72
N GLN A 248 -6.53 7.42 15.54
CA GLN A 248 -7.51 7.09 16.55
C GLN A 248 -7.74 5.59 16.60
N VAL A 249 -7.79 5.04 17.81
CA VAL A 249 -8.06 3.62 18.07
C VAL A 249 -9.26 3.50 19.01
N ASP A 250 -10.23 2.70 18.61
CA ASP A 250 -11.42 2.35 19.37
C ASP A 250 -11.37 0.85 19.73
N VAL A 251 -11.28 0.55 21.03
CA VAL A 251 -11.25 -0.82 21.55
C VAL A 251 -12.58 -1.14 22.22
N ARG A 252 -13.21 -2.25 21.84
CA ARG A 252 -14.46 -2.76 22.43
C ARG A 252 -14.20 -4.07 23.15
N LEU A 253 -14.61 -4.15 24.41
CA LEU A 253 -14.53 -5.36 25.22
C LEU A 253 -15.90 -6.04 25.24
N LEU A 254 -15.94 -7.33 24.90
CA LEU A 254 -17.21 -8.03 24.73
C LEU A 254 -17.13 -9.50 25.14
N GLU A 255 -18.28 -10.04 25.54
CA GLU A 255 -18.44 -11.46 25.87
C GLU A 255 -18.47 -12.32 24.59
N LYS A 256 -18.02 -13.57 24.69
CA LYS A 256 -17.91 -14.52 23.56
C LYS A 256 -19.21 -14.68 22.80
N GLU A 257 -20.32 -14.62 23.51
CA GLU A 257 -21.64 -14.72 22.95
C GLU A 257 -21.84 -13.60 21.93
N ASN A 258 -21.44 -12.36 22.20
CA ASN A 258 -21.75 -11.22 21.32
C ASN A 258 -20.76 -11.04 20.16
N PHE A 259 -19.70 -11.87 20.09
CA PHE A 259 -18.58 -11.68 19.18
C PHE A 259 -18.98 -11.63 17.71
N GLY A 260 -19.80 -12.56 17.22
CA GLY A 260 -20.22 -12.59 15.82
C GLY A 260 -21.03 -11.36 15.40
N ALA A 261 -21.97 -10.94 16.25
CA ALA A 261 -22.79 -9.76 16.01
C ALA A 261 -21.97 -8.46 16.05
N ALA A 262 -21.09 -8.34 17.04
CA ALA A 262 -20.19 -7.20 17.17
C ALA A 262 -19.21 -7.14 16.00
N LEU A 263 -18.61 -8.28 15.62
CA LEU A 263 -17.70 -8.35 14.49
C LEU A 263 -18.38 -7.93 13.19
N LEU A 264 -19.60 -8.41 12.93
CA LEU A 264 -20.38 -7.97 11.76
C LEU A 264 -20.63 -6.45 11.81
N TYR A 265 -21.12 -5.95 12.96
CA TYR A 265 -21.43 -4.54 13.17
C TYR A 265 -20.22 -3.62 12.95
N PHE A 266 -19.13 -3.88 13.66
CA PHE A 266 -17.93 -3.03 13.61
C PHE A 266 -17.10 -3.26 12.36
N THR A 267 -17.22 -4.42 11.68
CA THR A 267 -16.61 -4.59 10.35
C THR A 267 -17.33 -3.73 9.32
N GLY A 268 -18.66 -3.62 9.38
CA GLY A 268 -19.43 -2.90 8.37
C GLY A 268 -19.27 -3.49 6.96
N SER A 269 -19.36 -2.68 5.90
CA SER A 269 -19.60 -1.22 5.89
C SER A 269 -20.94 -0.81 6.51
N LYS A 270 -21.13 0.50 6.71
CA LYS A 270 -22.42 1.04 7.17
C LYS A 270 -23.55 0.62 6.23
N GLU A 271 -23.32 0.71 4.92
CA GLU A 271 -24.28 0.39 3.87
C GLU A 271 -24.64 -1.10 3.92
N HIS A 272 -23.64 -1.96 4.06
CA HIS A 272 -23.83 -3.40 4.23
C HIS A 272 -24.67 -3.72 5.49
N ASN A 273 -24.34 -3.10 6.62
CA ASN A 273 -25.09 -3.29 7.87
C ASN A 273 -26.54 -2.83 7.76
N VAL A 274 -26.79 -1.69 7.12
CA VAL A 274 -28.15 -1.17 6.90
C VAL A 274 -28.97 -2.16 6.06
N ALA A 275 -28.39 -2.70 4.99
CA ALA A 275 -29.06 -3.69 4.16
C ALA A 275 -29.37 -5.00 4.92
N LEU A 276 -28.42 -5.51 5.71
CA LEU A 276 -28.66 -6.70 6.55
C LEU A 276 -29.72 -6.47 7.63
N ARG A 277 -29.77 -5.28 8.24
CA ARG A 277 -30.83 -4.92 9.20
C ARG A 277 -32.19 -4.83 8.54
N GLY A 278 -32.28 -4.23 7.35
CA GLY A 278 -33.51 -4.18 6.56
C GLY A 278 -34.04 -5.60 6.31
N ARG A 279 -33.17 -6.49 5.79
CA ARG A 279 -33.51 -7.91 5.58
C ARG A 279 -33.94 -8.61 6.87
N ALA A 280 -33.24 -8.39 7.98
CA ALA A 280 -33.60 -8.96 9.27
C ALA A 280 -35.03 -8.54 9.69
N ASN A 281 -35.35 -7.24 9.56
CA ASN A 281 -36.67 -6.70 9.88
C ASN A 281 -37.76 -7.32 9.01
N ASP A 282 -37.53 -7.47 7.71
CA ASP A 282 -38.46 -8.13 6.78
C ASP A 282 -38.73 -9.60 7.16
N MET A 283 -37.77 -10.22 7.86
CA MET A 283 -37.87 -11.59 8.40
C MET A 283 -38.43 -11.65 9.83
N GLY A 284 -38.89 -10.52 10.40
CA GLY A 284 -39.39 -10.45 11.79
C GLY A 284 -38.30 -10.55 12.86
N LEU A 285 -37.06 -10.21 12.49
CA LEU A 285 -35.88 -10.21 13.35
C LEU A 285 -35.34 -8.77 13.51
N THR A 286 -34.46 -8.56 14.48
CA THR A 286 -33.69 -7.32 14.67
C THR A 286 -32.21 -7.68 14.81
N LEU A 287 -31.33 -6.89 14.18
CA LEU A 287 -29.88 -7.10 14.18
C LEU A 287 -29.16 -5.86 14.74
N ASN A 288 -28.47 -6.05 15.86
CA ASN A 288 -27.64 -5.04 16.50
C ASN A 288 -26.23 -5.58 16.80
N GLU A 289 -25.40 -4.82 17.51
CA GLU A 289 -24.03 -5.17 17.87
C GLU A 289 -23.92 -6.34 18.87
N TYR A 290 -25.01 -6.74 19.51
CA TYR A 290 -25.03 -7.81 20.52
C TYR A 290 -25.54 -9.14 19.95
N ALA A 291 -26.58 -9.10 19.12
CA ALA A 291 -27.21 -10.29 18.58
C ALA A 291 -28.09 -10.01 17.35
N LEU A 292 -28.42 -11.10 16.64
CA LEU A 292 -29.65 -11.23 15.87
C LEU A 292 -30.72 -11.79 16.82
N ALA A 293 -31.83 -11.08 16.97
CA ALA A 293 -32.92 -11.45 17.88
C ALA A 293 -34.28 -11.37 17.20
N THR A 294 -35.30 -11.99 17.80
CA THR A 294 -36.69 -11.82 17.37
C THR A 294 -37.15 -10.39 17.61
N LEU A 295 -37.89 -9.81 16.64
CA LEU A 295 -38.38 -8.43 16.77
C LEU A 295 -39.40 -8.30 17.92
N LYS A 296 -40.17 -9.36 18.19
CA LYS A 296 -41.09 -9.44 19.32
C LYS A 296 -40.44 -10.19 20.48
N GLY A 297 -40.16 -9.48 21.58
CA GLY A 297 -39.65 -10.06 22.82
C GLY A 297 -38.13 -10.28 22.86
N GLU A 298 -37.39 -9.80 21.84
CA GLU A 298 -35.92 -9.71 21.81
C GLU A 298 -35.18 -11.03 22.15
N LYS A 299 -35.84 -12.17 21.92
CA LYS A 299 -35.21 -13.47 22.11
C LYS A 299 -34.10 -13.66 21.09
N ARG A 300 -32.89 -13.91 21.59
CA ARG A 300 -31.69 -14.16 20.79
C ARG A 300 -31.84 -15.37 19.87
N VAL A 301 -31.46 -15.18 18.61
CA VAL A 301 -31.52 -16.17 17.52
C VAL A 301 -30.13 -16.58 17.06
N ALA A 302 -29.20 -15.63 16.98
CA ALA A 302 -27.80 -15.83 16.64
C ALA A 302 -26.95 -14.69 17.21
N GLY A 303 -25.64 -14.89 17.30
CA GLY A 303 -24.73 -13.80 17.68
C GLY A 303 -23.30 -14.23 17.95
N ARG A 304 -23.05 -15.54 18.07
CA ARG A 304 -21.72 -16.05 18.45
C ARG A 304 -20.73 -15.97 17.30
N THR A 305 -21.19 -16.22 16.07
CA THR A 305 -20.35 -16.11 14.88
C THR A 305 -21.09 -15.35 13.77
N GLU A 306 -20.32 -14.76 12.84
CA GLU A 306 -20.91 -14.08 11.68
C GLU A 306 -21.65 -15.07 10.77
N GLU A 307 -21.09 -16.26 10.58
CA GLU A 307 -21.67 -17.35 9.78
C GLU A 307 -23.05 -17.76 10.29
N GLU A 308 -23.23 -17.82 11.61
CA GLU A 308 -24.52 -18.11 12.23
C GLU A 308 -25.56 -17.05 11.84
N ILE A 309 -25.18 -15.76 11.90
CA ILE A 309 -26.06 -14.64 11.54
C ILE A 309 -26.42 -14.70 10.06
N TYR A 310 -25.44 -14.83 9.15
CA TYR A 310 -25.70 -14.95 7.71
C TYR A 310 -26.62 -16.13 7.39
N SER A 311 -26.37 -17.30 8.00
CA SER A 311 -27.21 -18.48 7.83
C SER A 311 -28.66 -18.23 8.27
N LYS A 312 -28.89 -17.58 9.42
CA LYS A 312 -30.24 -17.21 9.88
C LYS A 312 -30.92 -16.18 8.98
N LEU A 313 -30.14 -15.33 8.32
CA LEU A 313 -30.62 -14.39 7.30
C LEU A 313 -30.75 -15.03 5.91
N LYS A 314 -30.54 -16.35 5.77
CA LYS A 314 -30.59 -17.10 4.50
C LYS A 314 -29.62 -16.51 3.47
N LEU A 315 -28.38 -16.30 3.88
CA LEU A 315 -27.28 -15.83 3.06
C LEU A 315 -26.08 -16.74 3.25
N ASP A 316 -25.31 -16.96 2.19
CA ASP A 316 -23.95 -17.47 2.34
C ASP A 316 -23.11 -16.47 3.15
N PHE A 317 -22.06 -16.97 3.82
CA PHE A 317 -21.13 -16.10 4.52
C PHE A 317 -20.43 -15.16 3.53
N ILE A 318 -20.54 -13.85 3.78
CA ILE A 318 -19.95 -12.82 2.94
C ILE A 318 -18.58 -12.42 3.51
N PRO A 319 -17.47 -12.65 2.78
CA PRO A 319 -16.14 -12.21 3.20
C PRO A 319 -16.10 -10.69 3.45
N PRO A 320 -15.38 -10.21 4.48
CA PRO A 320 -15.29 -8.79 4.83
C PRO A 320 -14.94 -7.86 3.67
N GLU A 321 -14.08 -8.32 2.76
CA GLU A 321 -13.61 -7.57 1.60
C GLU A 321 -14.73 -7.21 0.62
N LEU A 322 -15.84 -7.94 0.63
CA LEU A 322 -16.98 -7.72 -0.27
C LEU A 322 -18.06 -6.81 0.33
N ARG A 323 -17.99 -6.50 1.63
CA ARG A 323 -19.07 -5.84 2.40
C ARG A 323 -19.17 -4.34 2.15
N GLU A 324 -19.44 -3.97 0.91
CA GLU A 324 -19.51 -2.59 0.42
C GLU A 324 -20.89 -2.24 -0.18
N ASN A 325 -21.88 -3.13 -0.07
CA ASN A 325 -23.20 -3.00 -0.66
C ASN A 325 -23.17 -2.74 -2.18
N THR A 326 -22.38 -3.56 -2.89
CA THR A 326 -22.15 -3.48 -4.35
C THR A 326 -22.58 -4.76 -5.07
N GLY A 327 -23.56 -5.47 -4.49
CA GLY A 327 -24.17 -6.69 -5.03
C GLY A 327 -23.82 -7.97 -4.29
N GLU A 328 -22.98 -7.91 -3.24
CA GLU A 328 -22.55 -9.07 -2.46
C GLU A 328 -23.70 -9.80 -1.75
N ILE A 329 -24.71 -9.05 -1.28
CA ILE A 329 -25.88 -9.63 -0.60
C ILE A 329 -26.73 -10.44 -1.59
N ALA A 330 -27.00 -9.88 -2.77
CA ALA A 330 -27.72 -10.60 -3.83
C ALA A 330 -26.93 -11.82 -4.32
N ALA A 331 -25.60 -11.71 -4.44
CA ALA A 331 -24.76 -12.84 -4.80
C ALA A 331 -24.77 -13.95 -3.72
N ALA A 332 -24.79 -13.58 -2.44
CA ALA A 332 -24.86 -14.51 -1.32
C ALA A 332 -26.23 -15.20 -1.20
N GLU A 333 -27.32 -14.50 -1.52
CA GLU A 333 -28.66 -15.07 -1.57
C GLU A 333 -28.82 -16.08 -2.71
N ASN A 334 -28.18 -15.80 -3.85
CA ASN A 334 -28.25 -16.65 -5.04
C ASN A 334 -27.14 -17.72 -5.10
N HIS A 335 -26.31 -17.85 -4.06
CA HIS A 335 -25.19 -18.80 -3.99
C HIS A 335 -24.17 -18.66 -5.15
N ILE A 336 -23.91 -17.42 -5.58
CA ILE A 336 -23.00 -17.07 -6.68
C ILE A 336 -21.84 -16.16 -6.24
N LEU A 337 -21.54 -16.12 -4.94
CA LEU A 337 -20.34 -15.42 -4.46
C LEU A 337 -19.07 -16.00 -5.14
N PRO A 338 -18.12 -15.14 -5.53
CA PRO A 338 -16.90 -15.61 -6.18
C PRO A 338 -16.00 -16.40 -5.21
N HIS A 339 -15.32 -17.43 -5.72
CA HIS A 339 -14.21 -18.07 -5.02
C HIS A 339 -12.96 -17.19 -5.09
N LEU A 340 -12.89 -16.26 -4.14
CA LEU A 340 -11.87 -15.21 -4.10
C LEU A 340 -10.44 -15.77 -4.07
N VAL A 341 -9.55 -15.11 -4.80
CA VAL A 341 -8.11 -15.40 -4.78
C VAL A 341 -7.55 -15.31 -3.36
N THR A 342 -6.56 -16.15 -3.07
CA THR A 342 -5.89 -16.21 -1.76
C THR A 342 -4.39 -16.08 -1.91
N LEU A 343 -3.70 -15.75 -0.82
CA LEU A 343 -2.23 -15.65 -0.81
C LEU A 343 -1.56 -16.97 -1.24
N LYS A 344 -2.17 -18.13 -0.93
CA LYS A 344 -1.67 -19.46 -1.31
C LYS A 344 -1.73 -19.73 -2.82
N ASP A 345 -2.57 -18.99 -3.54
CA ASP A 345 -2.68 -19.11 -4.99
C ASP A 345 -1.50 -18.46 -5.72
N MET A 346 -0.81 -17.51 -5.10
CA MET A 346 0.29 -16.78 -5.72
C MET A 346 1.48 -17.69 -6.01
N LYS A 347 1.99 -17.64 -7.24
CA LYS A 347 3.13 -18.44 -7.71
C LYS A 347 4.34 -17.61 -8.08
N GLY A 348 4.19 -16.31 -8.26
CA GLY A 348 5.32 -15.42 -8.48
C GLY A 348 4.96 -13.96 -8.30
N ASP A 349 5.99 -13.13 -8.32
CA ASP A 349 5.89 -11.67 -8.28
C ASP A 349 6.48 -11.08 -9.57
N LEU A 350 5.77 -10.13 -10.17
CA LEU A 350 5.96 -9.70 -11.55
C LEU A 350 6.56 -8.29 -11.68
N GLN A 351 6.84 -7.60 -10.58
CA GLN A 351 7.52 -6.31 -10.62
C GLN A 351 8.39 -6.11 -9.37
N MET A 352 9.70 -6.00 -9.56
CA MET A 352 10.67 -5.67 -8.53
C MET A 352 11.98 -5.18 -9.15
N HIS A 353 12.75 -4.46 -8.35
CA HIS A 353 13.95 -3.74 -8.79
C HIS A 353 15.19 -4.29 -8.08
N SER A 354 16.33 -4.19 -8.75
CA SER A 354 17.61 -4.65 -8.23
C SER A 354 18.59 -3.48 -8.11
N THR A 355 19.79 -3.76 -7.60
CA THR A 355 20.91 -2.81 -7.60
C THR A 355 21.34 -2.33 -8.99
N ALA A 356 20.75 -2.87 -10.06
CA ALA A 356 21.00 -2.38 -11.41
C ALA A 356 20.33 -1.03 -11.70
N SER A 357 19.20 -0.72 -11.05
CA SER A 357 18.53 0.60 -11.09
C SER A 357 18.50 1.23 -9.69
N ASP A 358 17.37 1.19 -8.99
CA ASP A 358 17.12 1.81 -7.68
C ASP A 358 16.72 0.82 -6.57
N GLY A 359 16.78 -0.48 -6.85
CA GLY A 359 16.67 -1.52 -5.83
C GLY A 359 17.90 -1.61 -4.93
N LYS A 360 17.72 -2.13 -3.72
CA LYS A 360 18.76 -2.26 -2.68
C LYS A 360 19.40 -3.65 -2.64
N ASN A 361 18.81 -4.62 -3.32
CA ASN A 361 19.25 -6.01 -3.29
C ASN A 361 19.71 -6.50 -4.67
N SER A 362 20.63 -7.45 -4.66
CA SER A 362 21.06 -8.18 -5.85
C SER A 362 19.96 -9.10 -6.38
N ILE A 363 20.14 -9.60 -7.60
CA ILE A 363 19.23 -10.57 -8.23
C ILE A 363 19.11 -11.82 -7.34
N GLU A 364 20.23 -12.32 -6.83
CA GLU A 364 20.29 -13.51 -5.99
C GLU A 364 19.61 -13.32 -4.63
N GLU A 365 19.80 -12.17 -3.97
CA GLU A 365 19.12 -11.86 -2.70
C GLU A 365 17.60 -11.75 -2.87
N MET A 366 17.14 -11.09 -3.95
CA MET A 366 15.71 -11.01 -4.27
C MET A 366 15.12 -12.39 -4.57
N ALA A 367 15.85 -13.23 -5.31
CA ALA A 367 15.46 -14.60 -5.62
C ALA A 367 15.33 -15.46 -4.36
N GLU A 368 16.31 -15.42 -3.46
CA GLU A 368 16.27 -16.20 -2.22
C GLU A 368 15.11 -15.77 -1.32
N ALA A 369 14.92 -14.46 -1.11
CA ALA A 369 13.80 -13.96 -0.30
C ALA A 369 12.43 -14.33 -0.90
N ALA A 370 12.27 -14.26 -2.22
CA ALA A 370 11.03 -14.68 -2.87
C ALA A 370 10.78 -16.18 -2.76
N LYS A 371 11.84 -16.99 -2.81
CA LYS A 371 11.77 -18.45 -2.61
C LYS A 371 11.35 -18.81 -1.17
N GLU A 372 11.85 -18.10 -0.16
CA GLU A 372 11.42 -18.26 1.23
C GLU A 372 9.92 -17.97 1.41
N LEU A 373 9.37 -17.04 0.62
CA LEU A 373 7.93 -16.76 0.57
C LEU A 373 7.12 -17.79 -0.24
N GLY A 374 7.78 -18.80 -0.84
CA GLY A 374 7.15 -19.88 -1.58
C GLY A 374 6.85 -19.56 -3.05
N HIS A 375 7.44 -18.49 -3.60
CA HIS A 375 7.32 -18.20 -5.04
C HIS A 375 8.11 -19.20 -5.89
N GLN A 376 7.54 -19.55 -7.04
CA GLN A 376 8.15 -20.41 -8.06
C GLN A 376 8.94 -19.60 -9.09
N TYR A 377 8.60 -18.32 -9.25
CA TYR A 377 9.29 -17.39 -10.13
C TYR A 377 9.15 -15.94 -9.67
N ILE A 378 10.08 -15.11 -10.13
CA ILE A 378 10.03 -13.65 -9.99
C ILE A 378 10.41 -13.00 -11.33
N ALA A 379 9.95 -11.79 -11.59
CA ALA A 379 10.46 -10.96 -12.69
C ALA A 379 11.25 -9.79 -12.12
N ILE A 380 12.54 -9.68 -12.48
CA ILE A 380 13.34 -8.49 -12.22
C ILE A 380 13.05 -7.50 -13.33
N THR A 381 12.55 -6.32 -12.98
CA THR A 381 11.97 -5.33 -13.89
C THR A 381 12.57 -3.95 -13.66
N ASP A 382 13.89 -3.87 -13.57
CA ASP A 382 14.61 -2.60 -13.42
C ASP A 382 14.18 -1.56 -14.47
N HIS A 383 14.18 -0.28 -14.06
CA HIS A 383 13.68 0.84 -14.86
C HIS A 383 14.45 1.10 -16.16
N SER A 384 13.75 1.56 -17.20
CA SER A 384 14.36 2.05 -18.45
C SER A 384 14.96 3.46 -18.32
N LYS A 385 15.75 3.86 -19.34
CA LYS A 385 16.61 5.07 -19.35
C LYS A 385 15.91 6.39 -19.00
N ALA A 386 14.63 6.55 -19.33
CA ALA A 386 13.88 7.79 -19.10
C ALA A 386 13.71 8.11 -17.61
N VAL A 387 13.72 7.08 -16.74
CA VAL A 387 13.63 7.26 -15.29
C VAL A 387 15.01 7.54 -14.70
N THR A 388 15.58 8.69 -15.05
CA THR A 388 16.97 9.04 -14.67
C THR A 388 17.18 9.10 -13.16
N VAL A 389 16.14 9.47 -12.40
CA VAL A 389 16.18 9.53 -10.92
C VAL A 389 16.38 8.16 -10.29
N ALA A 390 15.96 7.10 -10.98
CA ALA A 390 16.10 5.70 -10.58
C ALA A 390 17.36 5.04 -11.18
N ASN A 391 18.28 5.81 -11.78
CA ASN A 391 19.44 5.28 -12.48
C ASN A 391 19.05 4.25 -13.58
N GLY A 392 17.94 4.52 -14.27
CA GLY A 392 17.38 3.64 -15.31
C GLY A 392 18.40 3.21 -16.37
N LEU A 393 18.21 2.01 -16.90
CA LEU A 393 19.17 1.33 -17.75
C LEU A 393 18.99 1.78 -19.21
N ASP A 394 20.08 2.19 -19.86
CA ASP A 394 20.11 2.26 -21.32
C ASP A 394 20.12 0.86 -21.94
N GLU A 395 19.99 0.78 -23.26
CA GLU A 395 19.90 -0.49 -23.99
C GLU A 395 21.12 -1.39 -23.77
N LYS A 396 22.32 -0.79 -23.68
CA LYS A 396 23.57 -1.54 -23.45
C LYS A 396 23.60 -2.13 -22.06
N ARG A 397 23.21 -1.35 -21.03
CA ARG A 397 23.08 -1.80 -19.65
C ARG A 397 22.01 -2.87 -19.52
N MET A 398 20.86 -2.72 -20.19
CA MET A 398 19.77 -3.69 -20.17
C MET A 398 20.19 -5.01 -20.82
N ALA A 399 20.82 -4.99 -21.99
CA ALA A 399 21.35 -6.21 -22.63
C ALA A 399 22.38 -6.93 -21.75
N ALA A 400 23.24 -6.19 -21.05
CA ALA A 400 24.17 -6.76 -20.08
C ALA A 400 23.43 -7.33 -18.84
N HIS A 401 22.38 -6.66 -18.39
CA HIS A 401 21.58 -7.10 -17.24
C HIS A 401 20.78 -8.38 -17.54
N ILE A 402 20.21 -8.52 -18.75
CA ILE A 402 19.58 -9.78 -19.22
C ILE A 402 20.56 -10.94 -19.10
N LYS A 403 21.82 -10.77 -19.54
CA LYS A 403 22.87 -11.79 -19.41
C LYS A 403 23.17 -12.12 -17.95
N LYS A 404 23.18 -11.14 -17.05
CA LYS A 404 23.36 -11.37 -15.61
C LYS A 404 22.21 -12.20 -15.02
N ILE A 405 20.96 -11.92 -15.39
CA ILE A 405 19.81 -12.71 -14.94
C ILE A 405 19.88 -14.15 -15.46
N HIS A 406 20.29 -14.36 -16.72
CA HIS A 406 20.49 -15.71 -17.25
C HIS A 406 21.59 -16.45 -16.49
N ALA A 407 22.75 -15.82 -16.28
CA ALA A 407 23.84 -16.40 -15.49
C ALA A 407 23.41 -16.69 -14.03
N ALA A 408 22.56 -15.86 -13.43
CA ALA A 408 22.01 -16.11 -12.10
C ALA A 408 21.13 -17.37 -12.08
N ASN A 409 20.28 -17.57 -13.09
CA ASN A 409 19.48 -18.80 -13.20
C ASN A 409 20.34 -20.06 -13.36
N GLU A 410 21.46 -20.00 -14.10
CA GLU A 410 22.39 -21.12 -14.29
C GLU A 410 23.04 -21.59 -12.98
N LYS A 411 23.09 -20.73 -11.94
CA LYS A 411 23.57 -21.09 -10.59
C LYS A 411 22.60 -22.00 -9.81
N GLY A 412 21.39 -22.25 -10.32
CA GLY A 412 20.44 -23.15 -9.69
C GLY A 412 19.79 -22.58 -8.42
N LEU A 413 19.23 -21.37 -8.50
CA LEU A 413 18.64 -20.64 -7.35
C LEU A 413 17.41 -21.31 -6.71
N GLY A 414 16.90 -22.42 -7.27
CA GLY A 414 15.68 -23.07 -6.79
C GLY A 414 14.38 -22.30 -7.09
N ILE A 415 14.48 -21.14 -7.73
CA ILE A 415 13.40 -20.29 -8.22
C ILE A 415 13.76 -19.79 -9.62
N ARG A 416 12.77 -19.59 -10.50
CA ARG A 416 13.02 -19.04 -11.84
C ARG A 416 13.02 -17.52 -11.81
N VAL A 417 14.11 -16.90 -12.26
CA VAL A 417 14.21 -15.44 -12.39
C VAL A 417 13.98 -15.05 -13.85
N LEU A 418 12.93 -14.28 -14.12
CA LEU A 418 12.58 -13.81 -15.45
C LEU A 418 13.28 -12.47 -15.72
N ALA A 419 13.97 -12.38 -16.85
CA ALA A 419 14.55 -11.13 -17.31
C ALA A 419 13.45 -10.22 -17.85
N GLY A 420 13.01 -9.25 -17.05
CA GLY A 420 12.03 -8.25 -17.45
C GLY A 420 12.61 -6.83 -17.43
N ALA A 421 11.74 -5.86 -17.72
CA ALA A 421 12.02 -4.45 -17.53
C ALA A 421 10.71 -3.70 -17.27
N GLU A 422 10.77 -2.65 -16.46
CA GLU A 422 9.75 -1.62 -16.41
C GLU A 422 10.12 -0.51 -17.40
N VAL A 423 9.45 -0.53 -18.55
CA VAL A 423 9.70 0.35 -19.68
C VAL A 423 8.79 1.56 -19.59
N ASP A 424 9.37 2.76 -19.54
CA ASP A 424 8.60 4.00 -19.52
C ASP A 424 7.79 4.17 -20.82
N ILE A 425 6.55 4.62 -20.67
CA ILE A 425 5.69 5.06 -21.77
C ILE A 425 6.01 6.54 -22.00
N LEU A 426 6.62 6.87 -23.14
CA LEU A 426 6.98 8.24 -23.47
C LEU A 426 5.73 9.11 -23.73
N LYS A 427 5.93 10.43 -23.85
CA LYS A 427 4.83 11.41 -23.96
C LYS A 427 3.88 11.13 -25.13
N ASP A 428 4.39 10.58 -26.23
CA ASP A 428 3.65 10.21 -27.44
C ASP A 428 3.09 8.77 -27.40
N GLY A 429 3.33 8.03 -26.32
CA GLY A 429 2.89 6.64 -26.14
C GLY A 429 3.88 5.60 -26.66
N SER A 430 5.00 6.01 -27.27
CA SER A 430 6.07 5.09 -27.64
C SER A 430 6.78 4.52 -26.40
N LEU A 431 7.44 3.37 -26.54
CA LEU A 431 8.18 2.73 -25.46
C LEU A 431 9.64 3.19 -25.45
N ASP A 432 10.21 3.30 -24.26
CA ASP A 432 11.57 3.83 -24.03
C ASP A 432 12.73 2.87 -24.39
N TYR A 433 12.44 1.79 -25.13
CA TYR A 433 13.42 0.86 -25.70
C TYR A 433 13.10 0.52 -27.15
N SER A 434 14.13 0.18 -27.93
CA SER A 434 13.96 -0.40 -29.26
C SER A 434 13.34 -1.80 -29.22
N ASP A 435 12.68 -2.17 -30.32
CA ASP A 435 12.11 -3.50 -30.54
C ASP A 435 13.15 -4.63 -30.37
N GLU A 436 14.43 -4.37 -30.67
CA GLU A 436 15.52 -5.33 -30.48
C GLU A 436 15.74 -5.69 -29.01
N ILE A 437 15.70 -4.70 -28.11
CA ILE A 437 15.80 -4.92 -26.66
C ILE A 437 14.51 -5.53 -26.13
N LEU A 438 13.36 -5.00 -26.54
CA LEU A 438 12.04 -5.51 -26.12
C LEU A 438 11.83 -6.99 -26.51
N ALA A 439 12.38 -7.43 -27.65
CA ALA A 439 12.34 -8.81 -28.08
C ALA A 439 13.10 -9.76 -27.14
N GLN A 440 14.20 -9.31 -26.53
CA GLN A 440 15.05 -10.13 -25.64
C GLN A 440 14.47 -10.31 -24.24
N LEU A 441 13.61 -9.39 -23.78
CA LEU A 441 12.96 -9.48 -22.47
C LEU A 441 11.96 -10.65 -22.42
N VAL A 442 11.86 -11.33 -21.28
CA VAL A 442 10.85 -12.38 -21.05
C VAL A 442 9.50 -11.76 -20.68
N VAL A 443 9.52 -10.70 -19.87
CA VAL A 443 8.34 -9.95 -19.42
C VAL A 443 8.57 -8.46 -19.70
N VAL A 444 7.63 -7.82 -20.38
CA VAL A 444 7.65 -6.37 -20.62
C VAL A 444 6.52 -5.71 -19.85
N VAL A 445 6.91 -4.95 -18.83
CA VAL A 445 6.02 -4.14 -18.00
C VAL A 445 6.15 -2.69 -18.47
N CYS A 446 5.04 -1.99 -18.65
CA CYS A 446 5.04 -0.60 -19.12
C CYS A 446 4.28 0.31 -18.15
N SER A 447 4.79 1.51 -17.92
CA SER A 447 4.17 2.45 -16.97
C SER A 447 4.47 3.92 -17.31
N ILE A 448 3.74 4.83 -16.69
CA ILE A 448 3.94 6.28 -16.82
C ILE A 448 4.69 6.82 -15.60
N HIS A 449 5.87 7.40 -15.82
CA HIS A 449 6.61 8.12 -14.75
C HIS A 449 6.65 9.64 -14.93
N SER A 450 6.10 10.14 -16.05
CA SER A 450 6.26 11.53 -16.46
C SER A 450 5.00 12.09 -17.10
N TYR A 451 4.91 13.42 -17.14
CA TYR A 451 3.80 14.15 -17.79
C TYR A 451 2.40 13.79 -17.24
N PHE A 452 2.26 13.59 -15.93
CA PHE A 452 1.01 13.21 -15.26
C PHE A 452 -0.18 14.18 -15.49
N ASN A 453 0.09 15.45 -15.83
CA ASN A 453 -0.91 16.52 -15.95
C ASN A 453 -1.10 16.96 -17.42
N VAL A 454 -1.06 16.01 -18.37
CA VAL A 454 -1.56 16.25 -19.73
C VAL A 454 -3.08 16.11 -19.75
N ASP A 455 -3.72 16.60 -20.80
CA ASP A 455 -5.17 16.52 -20.97
C ASP A 455 -5.67 15.06 -20.99
N ARG A 456 -6.90 14.82 -20.50
CA ARG A 456 -7.50 13.49 -20.39
C ARG A 456 -7.52 12.73 -21.72
N ALA A 457 -7.88 13.40 -22.82
CA ALA A 457 -7.92 12.78 -24.13
C ALA A 457 -6.50 12.42 -24.60
N ALA A 458 -5.55 13.34 -24.43
CA ALA A 458 -4.15 13.10 -24.78
C ALA A 458 -3.53 11.96 -23.94
N MET A 459 -3.86 11.86 -22.65
CA MET A 459 -3.39 10.76 -21.81
C MET A 459 -4.01 9.42 -22.24
N THR A 460 -5.28 9.43 -22.62
CA THR A 460 -5.95 8.23 -23.14
C THR A 460 -5.24 7.75 -24.41
N GLU A 461 -4.99 8.61 -25.39
CA GLU A 461 -4.25 8.25 -26.61
C GLU A 461 -2.84 7.74 -26.32
N ARG A 462 -2.12 8.36 -25.37
CA ARG A 462 -0.80 7.89 -24.92
C ARG A 462 -0.86 6.45 -24.38
N MET A 463 -1.86 6.14 -23.56
CA MET A 463 -2.06 4.80 -23.02
C MET A 463 -2.43 3.79 -24.12
N LEU A 464 -3.32 4.17 -25.05
CA LEU A 464 -3.73 3.31 -26.16
C LEU A 464 -2.53 2.97 -27.06
N ALA A 465 -1.73 3.95 -27.45
CA ALA A 465 -0.53 3.73 -28.26
C ALA A 465 0.46 2.76 -27.59
N ALA A 466 0.65 2.88 -26.27
CA ALA A 466 1.49 1.95 -25.51
C ALA A 466 0.92 0.53 -25.48
N ILE A 467 -0.40 0.37 -25.33
CA ILE A 467 -1.07 -0.93 -25.32
C ILE A 467 -1.02 -1.61 -26.70
N GLU A 468 -1.17 -0.82 -27.76
CA GLU A 468 -1.13 -1.32 -29.14
C GLU A 468 0.23 -1.86 -29.53
N ASN A 469 1.32 -1.31 -28.97
CA ASN A 469 2.68 -1.79 -29.19
C ASN A 469 2.77 -3.33 -28.98
N PRO A 470 3.32 -4.09 -29.95
CA PRO A 470 3.27 -5.55 -29.92
C PRO A 470 4.10 -6.22 -28.81
N TYR A 471 4.97 -5.47 -28.13
CA TYR A 471 5.80 -5.96 -27.04
C TYR A 471 5.18 -5.73 -25.66
N THR A 472 4.20 -4.83 -25.52
CA THR A 472 3.55 -4.54 -24.23
C THR A 472 2.76 -5.74 -23.74
N GLN A 473 3.06 -6.23 -22.52
CA GLN A 473 2.39 -7.37 -21.91
C GLN A 473 1.63 -7.02 -20.63
N ILE A 474 2.15 -6.08 -19.84
CA ILE A 474 1.56 -5.65 -18.56
C ILE A 474 1.63 -4.13 -18.47
N ILE A 475 0.53 -3.46 -18.08
CA ILE A 475 0.54 -2.06 -17.66
C ILE A 475 0.70 -2.00 -16.14
N ALA A 476 1.83 -1.50 -15.65
CA ALA A 476 2.14 -1.34 -14.22
C ALA A 476 1.52 -0.08 -13.63
N HIS A 477 1.16 -0.17 -12.34
CA HIS A 477 0.52 0.85 -11.51
C HIS A 477 -0.26 1.86 -12.35
N PRO A 478 -1.36 1.41 -13.01
CA PRO A 478 -1.86 2.02 -14.24
C PRO A 478 -2.33 3.46 -14.08
N THR A 479 -2.72 3.86 -12.87
CA THR A 479 -3.19 5.21 -12.58
C THR A 479 -2.08 6.12 -12.10
N GLY A 480 -0.90 5.59 -11.80
CA GLY A 480 0.23 6.33 -11.26
C GLY A 480 -0.07 6.97 -9.91
N ARG A 481 -1.15 6.61 -9.21
CA ARG A 481 -1.51 7.24 -7.94
C ARG A 481 -0.49 6.95 -6.84
N LEU A 482 -0.42 7.86 -5.87
CA LEU A 482 0.20 7.59 -4.56
C LEU A 482 -0.85 7.96 -3.51
N LEU A 483 -1.35 6.97 -2.78
CA LEU A 483 -2.36 7.15 -1.75
C LEU A 483 -1.94 8.26 -0.78
N LEU A 484 -2.90 9.12 -0.43
CA LEU A 484 -2.73 10.26 0.47
C LEU A 484 -1.76 11.35 -0.03
N ARG A 485 -1.24 11.25 -1.26
CA ARG A 485 -0.21 12.16 -1.78
C ARG A 485 -0.44 12.65 -3.22
N ARG A 486 -0.84 11.77 -4.12
CA ARG A 486 -1.03 12.04 -5.56
C ARG A 486 -2.27 11.30 -6.07
N ASP A 487 -3.22 12.07 -6.59
CA ASP A 487 -4.39 11.52 -7.26
C ASP A 487 -4.02 10.69 -8.51
N PRO A 488 -4.89 9.75 -8.92
CA PRO A 488 -4.84 9.09 -10.22
C PRO A 488 -4.63 10.07 -11.39
N ILE A 489 -3.84 9.66 -12.37
CA ILE A 489 -3.80 10.29 -13.69
C ILE A 489 -5.20 10.24 -14.30
N ASP A 490 -5.64 11.34 -14.91
CA ASP A 490 -6.94 11.43 -15.57
C ASP A 490 -6.85 10.89 -17.02
N TYR A 491 -7.46 9.74 -17.26
CA TYR A 491 -7.66 9.15 -18.59
C TYR A 491 -8.95 8.31 -18.61
N ASP A 492 -9.38 7.90 -19.79
CA ASP A 492 -10.52 7.02 -19.97
C ASP A 492 -10.17 5.56 -19.67
N MET A 493 -10.39 5.14 -18.42
CA MET A 493 -10.12 3.77 -17.96
C MET A 493 -10.90 2.71 -18.76
N GLU A 494 -12.12 3.02 -19.20
CA GLU A 494 -12.94 2.06 -19.94
C GLU A 494 -12.33 1.74 -21.31
N LYS A 495 -11.95 2.78 -22.06
CA LYS A 495 -11.25 2.61 -23.34
C LYS A 495 -9.91 1.88 -23.19
N VAL A 496 -9.16 2.20 -22.14
CA VAL A 496 -7.90 1.53 -21.82
C VAL A 496 -8.11 0.04 -21.56
N LEU A 497 -9.12 -0.33 -20.77
CA LEU A 497 -9.43 -1.74 -20.50
C LEU A 497 -9.94 -2.49 -21.75
N GLU A 498 -10.69 -1.83 -22.64
CA GLU A 498 -11.09 -2.39 -23.93
C GLU A 498 -9.89 -2.69 -24.83
N ALA A 499 -8.93 -1.78 -24.89
CA ALA A 499 -7.68 -1.99 -25.61
C ALA A 499 -6.87 -3.13 -24.98
N CYS A 500 -6.76 -3.18 -23.65
CA CYS A 500 -6.09 -4.29 -22.95
C CYS A 500 -6.73 -5.65 -23.28
N ALA A 501 -8.06 -5.74 -23.26
CA ALA A 501 -8.79 -6.95 -23.61
C ALA A 501 -8.54 -7.36 -25.07
N LYS A 502 -8.61 -6.41 -26.01
CA LYS A 502 -8.38 -6.63 -27.44
C LYS A 502 -6.96 -7.12 -27.74
N HIS A 503 -5.96 -6.54 -27.08
CA HIS A 503 -4.55 -6.80 -27.35
C HIS A 503 -3.94 -7.90 -26.44
N GLY A 504 -4.69 -8.40 -25.46
CA GLY A 504 -4.23 -9.41 -24.51
C GLY A 504 -3.21 -8.85 -23.49
N VAL A 505 -3.27 -7.55 -23.21
CA VAL A 505 -2.40 -6.88 -22.23
C VAL A 505 -3.05 -6.99 -20.85
N ALA A 506 -2.27 -7.37 -19.84
CA ALA A 506 -2.74 -7.44 -18.46
C ALA A 506 -2.61 -6.08 -17.75
N MET A 507 -3.43 -5.86 -16.73
CA MET A 507 -3.32 -4.70 -15.84
C MET A 507 -2.69 -5.12 -14.52
N GLU A 508 -1.86 -4.27 -13.96
CA GLU A 508 -1.26 -4.53 -12.66
C GLU A 508 -2.19 -4.19 -11.49
N CYS A 509 -2.11 -5.01 -10.45
CA CYS A 509 -2.54 -4.76 -9.08
C CYS A 509 -1.30 -4.67 -8.20
N ASN A 510 -0.69 -3.49 -8.17
CA ASN A 510 0.51 -3.17 -7.42
C ASN A 510 0.20 -3.18 -5.94
N SER A 511 0.93 -4.00 -5.18
CA SER A 511 0.67 -4.25 -3.76
C SER A 511 1.38 -3.28 -2.83
N TYR A 512 2.21 -2.38 -3.35
CA TYR A 512 2.95 -1.43 -2.54
C TYR A 512 1.95 -0.55 -1.76
N PRO A 513 2.06 -0.40 -0.42
CA PRO A 513 1.06 0.29 0.40
C PRO A 513 0.80 1.75 0.02
N ASP A 514 1.80 2.42 -0.55
CA ASP A 514 1.65 3.79 -1.06
C ASP A 514 0.89 3.84 -2.39
N ARG A 515 0.75 2.72 -3.11
CA ARG A 515 0.08 2.65 -4.42
C ARG A 515 -1.27 1.97 -4.34
N LEU A 516 -1.27 0.68 -3.95
CA LEU A 516 -2.39 -0.26 -4.05
C LEU A 516 -3.11 -0.18 -5.41
N ASP A 517 -2.37 0.01 -6.49
CA ASP A 517 -2.88 0.39 -7.81
C ASP A 517 -2.81 -0.80 -8.76
N LEU A 518 -3.90 -1.45 -9.13
CA LEU A 518 -5.20 -0.85 -9.38
C LEU A 518 -6.23 -0.94 -8.23
N LYS A 519 -7.07 0.09 -8.11
CA LYS A 519 -8.17 0.14 -7.14
C LYS A 519 -9.23 -0.96 -7.38
N ASP A 520 -9.87 -1.43 -6.32
CA ASP A 520 -10.89 -2.49 -6.32
C ASP A 520 -11.98 -2.36 -7.40
N VAL A 521 -12.56 -1.17 -7.57
CA VAL A 521 -13.59 -0.92 -8.59
C VAL A 521 -13.09 -1.21 -10.01
N TYR A 522 -11.85 -0.82 -10.31
CA TYR A 522 -11.26 -1.04 -11.63
C TYR A 522 -10.75 -2.47 -11.78
N LEU A 523 -10.32 -3.14 -10.70
CA LEU A 523 -10.05 -4.57 -10.72
C LEU A 523 -11.31 -5.38 -11.04
N ARG A 524 -12.46 -4.99 -10.47
CA ARG A 524 -13.75 -5.59 -10.81
C ARG A 524 -14.10 -5.36 -12.29
N MET A 525 -13.87 -4.15 -12.81
CA MET A 525 -14.03 -3.85 -14.23
C MET A 525 -13.10 -4.69 -15.12
N CYS A 526 -11.84 -4.95 -14.71
CA CYS A 526 -10.95 -5.87 -15.42
C CYS A 526 -11.59 -7.27 -15.54
N LYS A 527 -12.14 -7.81 -14.45
CA LYS A 527 -12.86 -9.10 -14.46
C LYS A 527 -14.04 -9.08 -15.42
N GLU A 528 -14.88 -8.06 -15.36
CA GLU A 528 -16.09 -7.92 -16.18
C GLU A 528 -15.76 -7.81 -17.68
N ARG A 529 -14.63 -7.19 -18.03
CA ARG A 529 -14.15 -7.03 -19.41
C ARG A 529 -13.18 -8.13 -19.87
N GLY A 530 -12.94 -9.15 -19.04
CA GLY A 530 -12.04 -10.27 -19.37
C GLY A 530 -10.55 -9.93 -19.37
N VAL A 531 -10.16 -8.74 -18.89
CA VAL A 531 -8.77 -8.32 -18.74
C VAL A 531 -8.13 -9.08 -17.58
N LYS A 532 -6.94 -9.61 -17.84
CA LYS A 532 -6.15 -10.32 -16.82
C LYS A 532 -5.45 -9.34 -15.88
N VAL A 533 -5.29 -9.75 -14.63
CA VAL A 533 -4.61 -8.96 -13.61
C VAL A 533 -3.29 -9.61 -13.20
N ALA A 534 -2.23 -8.82 -13.08
CA ALA A 534 -0.93 -9.21 -12.52
C ALA A 534 -0.81 -8.60 -11.12
N ILE A 535 -0.68 -9.39 -10.05
CA ILE A 535 -0.42 -8.82 -8.72
C ILE A 535 1.10 -8.74 -8.53
N SER A 536 1.64 -7.57 -8.19
CA SER A 536 3.08 -7.40 -7.98
C SER A 536 3.35 -6.63 -6.69
N THR A 537 4.60 -6.56 -6.23
CA THR A 537 4.95 -5.75 -5.05
C THR A 537 5.65 -4.44 -5.37
N ASP A 538 6.22 -4.30 -6.57
CA ASP A 538 7.10 -3.17 -6.91
C ASP A 538 8.23 -3.04 -5.87
N SER A 539 8.79 -4.20 -5.50
CA SER A 539 9.76 -4.30 -4.41
C SER A 539 11.09 -3.67 -4.79
N HIS A 540 11.61 -2.79 -3.94
CA HIS A 540 12.95 -2.22 -4.05
C HIS A 540 13.91 -2.80 -3.00
N ASN A 541 13.42 -3.68 -2.13
CA ASN A 541 14.20 -4.47 -1.19
C ASN A 541 13.43 -5.74 -0.82
N THR A 542 14.10 -6.72 -0.23
CA THR A 542 13.50 -8.02 0.13
C THR A 542 12.35 -7.92 1.13
N GLY A 543 12.37 -6.96 2.04
CA GLY A 543 11.30 -6.74 3.04
C GLY A 543 9.96 -6.34 2.42
N ASN A 544 9.99 -5.71 1.24
CA ASN A 544 8.79 -5.30 0.52
C ASN A 544 8.04 -6.48 -0.11
N LEU A 545 8.68 -7.64 -0.32
CA LEU A 545 8.05 -8.79 -0.97
C LEU A 545 6.83 -9.31 -0.19
N ALA A 546 6.81 -9.12 1.13
CA ALA A 546 5.67 -9.47 1.97
C ALA A 546 4.41 -8.64 1.65
N PHE A 547 4.53 -7.50 0.97
CA PHE A 547 3.42 -6.63 0.60
C PHE A 547 2.45 -7.27 -0.38
N ILE A 548 2.82 -8.38 -1.05
CA ILE A 548 1.95 -9.09 -2.00
C ILE A 548 0.56 -9.41 -1.41
N ARG A 549 0.48 -9.58 -0.08
CA ARG A 549 -0.78 -9.76 0.66
C ARG A 549 -1.78 -8.62 0.44
N TYR A 550 -1.33 -7.38 0.30
CA TYR A 550 -2.21 -6.23 0.10
C TYR A 550 -2.79 -6.20 -1.31
N GLY A 551 -2.03 -6.59 -2.33
CA GLY A 551 -2.56 -6.76 -3.68
C GLY A 551 -3.56 -7.91 -3.75
N VAL A 552 -3.33 -9.01 -3.04
CA VAL A 552 -4.34 -10.07 -2.87
C VAL A 552 -5.60 -9.52 -2.21
N THR A 553 -5.47 -8.73 -1.14
CA THR A 553 -6.62 -8.06 -0.50
C THR A 553 -7.38 -7.17 -1.47
N MET A 554 -6.68 -6.35 -2.27
CA MET A 554 -7.30 -5.51 -3.29
C MET A 554 -8.00 -6.32 -4.39
N ALA A 555 -7.37 -7.40 -4.85
CA ALA A 555 -7.96 -8.34 -5.80
C ALA A 555 -9.25 -8.98 -5.26
N ARG A 556 -9.25 -9.36 -3.98
CA ARG A 556 -10.43 -9.90 -3.28
C ARG A 556 -11.56 -8.88 -3.23
N ARG A 557 -11.26 -7.62 -2.90
CA ARG A 557 -12.22 -6.50 -2.95
C ARG A 557 -12.76 -6.24 -4.37
N GLY A 558 -11.94 -6.48 -5.39
CA GLY A 558 -12.32 -6.47 -6.81
C GLY A 558 -13.04 -7.74 -7.30
N TRP A 559 -13.45 -8.63 -6.39
CA TRP A 559 -14.16 -9.89 -6.68
C TRP A 559 -13.35 -10.86 -7.57
N LEU A 560 -12.02 -10.72 -7.58
CA LEU A 560 -11.16 -11.54 -8.41
C LEU A 560 -11.05 -12.96 -7.84
N GLU A 561 -11.21 -13.92 -8.74
CA GLU A 561 -10.93 -15.33 -8.49
C GLU A 561 -9.52 -15.65 -9.02
N LYS A 562 -8.99 -16.81 -8.65
CA LYS A 562 -7.68 -17.31 -9.14
C LYS A 562 -7.52 -17.16 -10.66
N LYS A 563 -8.56 -17.52 -11.43
CA LYS A 563 -8.55 -17.48 -12.91
C LYS A 563 -8.39 -16.06 -13.50
N ASN A 564 -8.63 -15.01 -12.72
CA ASN A 564 -8.48 -13.62 -13.14
C ASN A 564 -7.04 -13.11 -12.99
N VAL A 565 -6.22 -13.77 -12.14
CA VAL A 565 -4.88 -13.31 -11.78
C VAL A 565 -3.81 -14.20 -12.44
N ILE A 566 -2.98 -13.64 -13.33
CA ILE A 566 -2.08 -14.42 -14.20
C ILE A 566 -0.93 -15.08 -13.45
N ASN A 567 -0.43 -14.44 -12.38
CA ASN A 567 0.66 -15.00 -11.57
C ASN A 567 0.18 -15.94 -10.46
N THR A 568 -1.05 -16.46 -10.58
CA THR A 568 -1.47 -17.68 -9.89
C THR A 568 -1.14 -18.95 -10.69
N LEU A 569 -0.72 -18.78 -11.95
CA LEU A 569 -0.30 -19.86 -12.83
C LEU A 569 1.15 -20.26 -12.51
N PRO A 570 1.50 -21.56 -12.62
CA PRO A 570 2.88 -22.01 -12.62
C PRO A 570 3.69 -21.35 -13.75
N ALA A 571 5.01 -21.26 -13.61
CA ALA A 571 5.87 -20.46 -14.49
C ALA A 571 5.65 -20.68 -16.00
N ASN A 572 5.55 -21.93 -16.45
CA ASN A 572 5.36 -22.24 -17.88
C ASN A 572 3.97 -21.84 -18.39
N GLU A 573 2.94 -22.00 -17.57
CA GLU A 573 1.57 -21.60 -17.90
C GLU A 573 1.41 -20.08 -17.88
N PHE A 574 2.05 -19.40 -16.93
CA PHE A 574 2.14 -17.95 -16.89
C PHE A 574 2.75 -17.39 -18.19
N LEU A 575 3.94 -17.87 -18.57
CA LEU A 575 4.60 -17.44 -19.81
C LEU A 575 3.75 -17.71 -21.05
N ALA A 576 3.00 -18.83 -21.07
CA ALA A 576 2.10 -19.15 -22.16
C ALA A 576 0.82 -18.28 -22.19
N ALA A 577 0.43 -17.71 -21.04
CA ALA A 577 -0.75 -16.86 -20.90
C ALA A 577 -0.47 -15.38 -21.22
N LEU A 578 0.79 -14.93 -21.17
CA LEU A 578 1.18 -13.59 -21.61
C LEU A 578 0.92 -13.40 -23.11
N ARG A 579 0.67 -12.14 -23.51
CA ARG A 579 0.65 -11.74 -24.92
C ARG A 579 1.93 -12.22 -25.61
N ALA A 580 1.79 -12.91 -26.73
CA ALA A 580 2.92 -13.35 -27.53
C ALA A 580 3.58 -12.15 -28.22
N LYS A 581 4.87 -11.95 -27.97
CA LYS A 581 5.68 -10.92 -28.63
C LYS A 581 6.06 -11.35 -30.06
N PRO A 582 6.33 -10.41 -30.98
CA PRO A 582 6.82 -10.72 -32.32
C PRO A 582 8.03 -11.66 -32.28
N GLY A 583 8.04 -12.67 -33.16
CA GLY A 583 9.13 -13.65 -33.25
C GLY A 583 9.13 -14.75 -32.18
N ALA A 584 8.22 -14.74 -31.20
CA ALA A 584 8.14 -15.79 -30.19
C ALA A 584 7.66 -17.12 -30.81
N VAL A 585 8.46 -18.19 -30.66
CA VAL A 585 8.09 -19.55 -31.08
C VAL A 585 7.01 -20.07 -30.12
N ARG A 586 5.75 -20.09 -30.58
CA ARG A 586 4.62 -20.61 -29.79
C ARG A 586 4.85 -22.09 -29.43
N SER A 587 4.84 -22.42 -28.14
CA SER A 587 4.83 -23.81 -27.70
C SER A 587 3.52 -24.50 -28.10
N GLY A 588 3.53 -25.83 -28.26
CA GLY A 588 2.39 -26.60 -28.81
C GLY A 588 1.04 -26.43 -28.09
N ALA A 589 1.04 -25.95 -26.85
CA ALA A 589 -0.17 -25.64 -26.09
C ALA A 589 -0.89 -24.36 -26.60
N GLN A 590 -0.15 -23.36 -27.06
CA GLN A 590 -0.72 -22.11 -27.59
C GLN A 590 -1.36 -22.30 -28.98
N LYS A 591 -0.88 -23.25 -29.79
CA LYS A 591 -1.52 -23.63 -31.06
C LYS A 591 -2.93 -24.19 -30.85
N LYS A 592 -3.14 -24.98 -29.79
CA LYS A 592 -4.45 -25.59 -29.48
C LYS A 592 -5.50 -24.59 -28.97
N ARG A 593 -5.08 -23.50 -28.31
CA ARG A 593 -6.00 -22.42 -27.89
C ARG A 593 -6.39 -21.51 -29.04
N ALA A 594 -5.44 -21.16 -29.92
CA ALA A 594 -5.75 -20.38 -31.12
C ALA A 594 -6.69 -21.14 -32.08
N ALA A 595 -6.59 -22.47 -32.15
CA ALA A 595 -7.45 -23.31 -32.98
C ALA A 595 -8.84 -23.62 -32.37
N LYS A 596 -9.15 -23.15 -31.15
CA LYS A 596 -10.44 -23.34 -30.48
C LYS A 596 -11.24 -22.04 -30.31
N GLY A 597 -10.76 -20.96 -30.92
CA GLY A 597 -11.37 -19.62 -30.87
C GLY A 597 -11.91 -19.15 -32.21
N ASP A 598 -12.51 -20.06 -32.98
CA ASP A 598 -13.42 -19.77 -34.10
C ASP A 598 -14.81 -20.31 -33.75
#